data_AF-A0A2P4Q5C0-F1
#
_entry.id   AF-A0A2P4Q5C0-F1
#
_cell.length_a   1.000
_cell.length_b   1.000
_cell.length_c   1.000
_cell.angle_alpha   90.00
_cell.angle_beta   90.00
_cell.angle_gamma   90.00
#
_symmetry.space_group_name_H-M   'P 1'
#
loop_
_entity.id
_entity.type
_entity.pdbx_description
1 polymer ?
#
loop_
_entity_poly.entity_id
_entity_poly.type
_entity_poly.pdbx_seq_one_letter_code
_entity_poly.pdbx_strand_id
1 'polypeptide(L)'
;MEYPVKNVVVLCFKFQVVTAIAIYLYENYNSEEKLPKNDPKLRNQVIQVIQVIQWVQYLRKASEEWKNLKFHSNTVIERSILKSIWK
;
A
#
# COMPACT_ATOMS: atom_id res chain seq x y z
N MET A 1 -5.92 -6.16 28.45
CA MET A 1 -7.07 -6.66 27.66
C MET A 1 -6.52 -7.66 26.66
N GLU A 2 -6.73 -8.95 26.89
CA GLU A 2 -6.39 -9.99 25.91
C GLU A 2 -7.48 -9.99 24.83
N TYR A 3 -7.14 -9.57 23.61
CA TYR A 3 -8.03 -9.82 22.48
C TYR A 3 -8.13 -11.34 22.30
N PRO A 4 -9.32 -11.93 22.27
CA PRO A 4 -9.43 -13.37 22.12
C PRO A 4 -8.80 -13.77 20.79
N VAL A 5 -7.79 -14.64 20.84
CA VAL A 5 -6.97 -15.07 19.70
C VAL A 5 -7.83 -15.50 18.50
N LYS A 6 -9.00 -16.09 18.75
CA LYS A 6 -10.00 -16.42 17.72
C LYS A 6 -10.44 -15.22 16.87
N ASN A 7 -10.66 -14.06 17.49
CA ASN A 7 -11.07 -12.85 16.76
C ASN A 7 -9.95 -12.30 15.88
N VAL A 8 -8.71 -12.42 16.33
CA VAL A 8 -7.53 -12.03 15.53
C VAL A 8 -7.39 -12.93 14.32
N VAL A 9 -7.54 -14.26 14.49
CA VAL A 9 -7.46 -15.22 13.39
C VAL A 9 -8.58 -14.99 12.35
N VAL A 10 -9.81 -14.75 12.80
CA VAL A 10 -10.93 -14.44 11.90
C VAL A 10 -10.70 -13.12 11.16
N LEU A 11 -10.15 -12.11 11.83
CA LEU A 11 -9.82 -10.83 11.21
C LEU A 11 -8.74 -11.00 10.14
N CYS A 12 -7.66 -11.74 10.43
CA CYS A 12 -6.60 -12.05 9.48
C CYS A 12 -7.14 -12.78 8.24
N PHE A 13 -8.00 -13.77 8.43
CA PHE A 13 -8.59 -14.52 7.32
C PHE A 13 -9.49 -13.62 6.45
N LYS A 14 -10.36 -12.82 7.07
CA LYS A 14 -11.17 -11.82 6.35
C LYS A 14 -10.31 -10.84 5.57
N PHE A 15 -9.22 -10.37 6.18
CA PHE A 15 -8.29 -9.45 5.54
C PHE A 15 -7.59 -10.09 4.32
N GLN A 16 -7.17 -11.35 4.42
CA GLN A 16 -6.57 -12.09 3.30
C GLN A 16 -7.57 -12.24 2.14
N VAL A 17 -8.82 -12.62 2.43
CA VAL A 17 -9.86 -12.77 1.41
C VAL A 17 -10.16 -11.44 0.71
N VAL A 18 -10.34 -10.36 1.48
CA VAL A 18 -10.58 -9.02 0.92
C VAL A 18 -9.40 -8.58 0.05
N THR A 19 -8.17 -8.84 0.49
CA THR A 19 -6.95 -8.52 -0.26
C THR A 19 -6.90 -9.28 -1.59
N ALA A 20 -7.21 -10.57 -1.59
CA ALA A 20 -7.22 -11.39 -2.80
C ALA A 20 -8.28 -10.90 -3.81
N ILE A 21 -9.48 -10.57 -3.34
CA ILE A 21 -10.54 -9.99 -4.18
C ILE A 21 -10.10 -8.65 -4.78
N ALA A 22 -9.50 -7.78 -3.97
CA ALA A 22 -9.00 -6.49 -4.40
C ALA A 22 -7.94 -6.64 -5.52
N ILE A 23 -6.97 -7.55 -5.35
CA ILE A 23 -5.96 -7.85 -6.37
C ILE A 23 -6.61 -8.38 -7.65
N TYR A 24 -7.51 -9.36 -7.53
CA TYR A 24 -8.23 -9.91 -8.68
C TYR A 24 -8.97 -8.82 -9.45
N LEU A 25 -9.67 -7.93 -8.74
CA LEU A 25 -10.38 -6.82 -9.36
C LEU A 25 -9.42 -5.87 -10.07
N TYR A 26 -8.28 -5.56 -9.46
CA TYR A 26 -7.26 -4.74 -10.10
C TYR A 26 -6.71 -5.38 -11.38
N GLU A 27 -6.27 -6.64 -11.33
CA GLU A 27 -5.69 -7.32 -12.50
C GLU A 27 -6.66 -7.43 -13.68
N ASN A 28 -7.95 -7.65 -13.37
CA ASN A 28 -8.96 -7.87 -14.40
C ASN A 28 -9.65 -6.59 -14.87
N TYR A 29 -9.72 -5.54 -14.04
CA TYR A 29 -10.54 -4.35 -14.31
C TYR A 29 -9.78 -3.02 -14.27
N ASN A 30 -8.45 -3.00 -14.11
CA ASN A 30 -7.64 -1.77 -14.15
C ASN A 30 -7.55 -1.09 -15.54
N SER A 31 -8.37 -1.51 -16.51
CA SER A 31 -8.57 -0.82 -17.78
C SER A 31 -10.06 -0.51 -17.96
N GLU A 32 -10.38 0.70 -18.44
CA GLU A 32 -11.76 1.14 -18.65
C GLU A 32 -12.55 0.22 -19.56
N GLU A 33 -11.89 -0.40 -20.55
CA GLU A 33 -12.51 -1.32 -21.50
C GLU A 33 -13.02 -2.61 -20.85
N LYS A 34 -12.37 -3.02 -19.75
CA LYS A 34 -12.68 -4.25 -19.03
C LYS A 34 -13.74 -4.05 -17.96
N LEU A 35 -14.03 -2.81 -17.56
CA LEU A 35 -15.00 -2.49 -16.51
C LEU A 35 -16.37 -3.12 -16.79
N PRO A 36 -17.12 -3.55 -15.75
CA PRO A 36 -18.49 -4.05 -15.92
C PRO A 36 -19.36 -2.99 -16.61
N LYS A 37 -19.89 -3.30 -17.81
CA LYS A 37 -20.72 -2.36 -18.59
C LYS A 37 -22.21 -2.47 -18.27
N ASN A 38 -22.63 -3.66 -17.85
CA ASN A 38 -24.05 -4.00 -17.71
C ASN A 38 -24.63 -3.62 -16.34
N ASP A 39 -23.77 -3.31 -15.35
CA ASP A 39 -24.18 -2.92 -14.01
C ASP A 39 -23.41 -1.66 -13.55
N PRO A 40 -24.05 -0.48 -13.60
CA PRO A 40 -23.43 0.78 -13.18
C PRO A 40 -23.02 0.82 -11.71
N LYS A 41 -23.75 0.11 -10.83
CA LYS A 41 -23.46 0.08 -9.40
C LYS A 41 -22.21 -0.76 -9.14
N LEU A 42 -22.14 -1.94 -9.73
CA LEU A 42 -20.97 -2.80 -9.67
C LEU A 42 -19.75 -2.10 -10.30
N ARG A 43 -19.94 -1.42 -11.44
CA ARG A 43 -18.89 -0.62 -12.08
C ARG A 43 -18.29 0.41 -11.13
N ASN A 44 -19.12 1.19 -10.46
CA ASN A 44 -18.66 2.19 -9.50
C ASN A 44 -17.92 1.56 -8.31
N GLN A 45 -18.41 0.43 -7.80
CA GLN A 45 -17.74 -0.29 -6.71
C GLN A 45 -16.35 -0.79 -7.13
N VAL A 46 -16.23 -1.37 -8.33
CA VAL A 46 -14.95 -1.85 -8.87
C VAL A 46 -13.98 -0.68 -9.08
N ILE A 47 -14.44 0.44 -9.62
CA ILE A 47 -13.63 1.66 -9.77
C ILE A 47 -13.11 2.14 -8.41
N GLN A 48 -13.98 2.22 -7.40
CA GLN A 48 -13.57 2.65 -6.05
C GLN A 48 -12.51 1.72 -5.45
N VAL A 49 -12.65 0.41 -5.61
CA VAL A 49 -11.66 -0.57 -5.14
C VAL A 49 -10.32 -0.37 -5.85
N ILE A 50 -10.33 -0.22 -7.18
CA ILE A 50 -9.10 0.02 -7.96
C ILE A 50 -8.41 1.31 -7.51
N GLN A 51 -9.15 2.39 -7.33
CA GLN A 51 -8.61 3.67 -6.86
C GLN A 51 -7.95 3.50 -5.49
N VAL A 52 -8.62 2.85 -4.53
CA VAL A 52 -8.05 2.61 -3.20
C VAL A 52 -6.73 1.84 -3.29
N ILE A 53 -6.65 0.81 -4.14
CA ILE A 53 -5.41 0.03 -4.34
C ILE A 53 -4.30 0.92 -4.90
N GLN A 54 -4.59 1.74 -5.91
CA GLN A 54 -3.62 2.67 -6.50
C GLN A 54 -3.12 3.69 -5.47
N TRP A 55 -4.01 4.24 -4.64
CA TRP A 55 -3.65 5.13 -3.53
C TRP A 55 -2.72 4.46 -2.52
N VAL A 56 -3.01 3.22 -2.12
CA VAL A 56 -2.16 2.45 -1.21
C VAL A 56 -0.78 2.20 -1.83
N GLN A 57 -0.71 1.85 -3.10
CA GLN A 57 0.56 1.66 -3.81
C GLN A 57 1.38 2.96 -3.88
N TYR A 58 0.71 4.09 -4.17
CA TYR A 58 1.34 5.41 -4.18
C TYR A 58 1.91 5.78 -2.81
N LEU A 59 1.12 5.63 -1.74
CA LEU A 59 1.56 5.89 -0.37
C LEU A 59 2.74 5.00 0.03
N ARG A 60 2.73 3.73 -0.38
CA ARG A 60 3.86 2.81 -0.15
C ARG A 60 5.13 3.31 -0.84
N LYS A 61 5.03 3.72 -2.11
CA LYS A 61 6.18 4.24 -2.85
C LYS A 61 6.72 5.52 -2.21
N ALA A 62 5.83 6.46 -1.86
CA ALA A 62 6.20 7.70 -1.19
C ALA A 62 6.88 7.42 0.17
N SER A 63 6.40 6.44 0.93
CA SER A 63 7.04 6.02 2.18
C SER A 63 8.45 5.46 1.97
N GLU A 64 8.67 4.66 0.94
CA GLU A 64 10.00 4.11 0.62
C GLU A 64 10.96 5.21 0.16
N GLU A 65 10.50 6.13 -0.68
CA GLU A 65 11.27 7.32 -1.07
C GLU A 65 11.65 8.17 0.14
N TRP A 66 10.74 8.37 1.08
CA TRP A 66 10.99 9.13 2.30
C TRP A 66 12.02 8.45 3.23
N LYS A 67 11.96 7.12 3.37
CA LYS A 67 12.98 6.35 4.09
C LYS A 67 14.36 6.49 3.45
N ASN A 68 14.43 6.41 2.12
CA ASN A 68 15.68 6.53 1.37
C ASN A 68 16.30 7.93 1.52
N LEU A 69 15.48 8.99 1.46
CA LEU A 69 15.91 10.36 1.70
C LEU A 69 16.44 10.57 3.13
N LYS A 70 15.74 10.02 4.12
CA LYS A 70 16.18 10.08 5.53
C LYS A 70 17.50 9.34 5.75
N PHE A 71 17.67 8.18 5.12
CA PHE A 71 18.91 7.42 5.16
C PHE A 71 20.08 8.19 4.49
N HIS A 72 19.82 8.79 3.33
CA HIS A 72 20.81 9.63 2.64
C HIS A 72 21.22 10.85 3.48
N SER A 73 20.27 11.55 4.10
CA SER A 73 20.55 12.69 4.98
C SER A 73 21.41 12.29 6.19
N ASN A 74 21.08 11.19 6.86
CA ASN A 74 21.84 10.69 8.01
C ASN A 74 23.29 10.33 7.63
N THR A 75 23.48 9.63 6.50
CA THR A 75 24.83 9.26 6.03
C THR A 75 25.68 10.46 5.61
N VAL A 76 25.08 11.53 5.07
CA VAL A 76 25.78 12.79 4.76
C VAL A 76 26.21 13.50 6.04
N ILE A 77 25.35 13.56 7.06
CA ILE A 77 25.66 14.16 8.36
C ILE A 77 26.80 13.40 9.05
N GLU A 78 26.73 12.07 9.11
CA GLU A 78 27.78 11.23 9.70
C GLU A 78 29.15 11.43 9.01
N ARG A 79 29.17 11.48 7.67
CA ARG A 79 30.41 11.78 6.92
C ARG A 79 30.95 13.17 7.20
N SER A 80 30.08 14.16 7.39
CA SER A 80 30.49 15.54 7.72
C SER A 80 31.12 15.61 9.11
N ILE A 81 30.51 14.95 10.10
CA ILE A 81 31.04 14.85 11.48
C ILE A 81 32.39 14.13 11.49
N LEU A 82 32.50 12.97 10.84
CA LEU A 82 33.76 12.22 10.76
C LEU A 82 34.89 13.04 10.12
N LYS A 83 34.60 13.81 9.06
CA LYS A 83 35.57 14.74 8.46
C LYS A 83 35.97 15.88 9.38
N SER A 84 35.08 16.34 10.25
CA SER A 84 35.37 17.40 11.23
C SER A 84 36.23 16.91 12.40
N ILE A 85 36.14 15.63 12.77
CA ILE A 85 36.94 15.04 13.85
C ILE A 85 38.37 14.72 13.38
N TRP A 86 38.54 14.38 12.10
CA TRP A 86 39.84 14.01 11.50
C TRP A 86 40.63 15.19 10.91
N LYS A 87 40.25 16.43 11.21
CA LYS A 87 40.90 17.65 10.73
C LYS A 87 41.44 18.46 11.90
#